data_AF-A0A850A6L9-F1
#
_entry.id   AF-A0A850A6L9-F1
#
_cell.length_a   1.000
_cell.length_b   1.000
_cell.length_c   1.000
_cell.angle_alpha   90.00
_cell.angle_beta   90.00
_cell.angle_gamma   90.00
#
_symmetry.space_group_name_H-M   'P 1'
#
loop_
_entity.id
_entity.type
_entity.pdbx_description
1 polymer ?
#
loop_
_entity_poly.entity_id
_entity_poly.type
_entity_poly.pdbx_seq_one_letter_code
_entity_poly.pdbx_strand_id
1 'polypeptide(L)'
;MPNPAFWVAKMGLDKIACGWSPEEMQYQYPFLTLGQIYAALAYFANHEAEFEEEIVRQLREIDKARKKTLNSPIRKRLKAKGLI
;
A
#
# COMPACT_ATOMS: atom_id res chain seq x y z
N MET A 1 -12.13 2.78 -7.96
CA MET A 1 -10.80 2.46 -8.52
C MET A 1 -9.76 2.97 -7.52
N PRO A 2 -8.65 2.24 -7.24
CA PRO A 2 -7.58 2.79 -6.43
C PRO A 2 -7.05 4.08 -7.08
N ASN A 3 -6.67 5.06 -6.27
CA ASN A 3 -6.03 6.29 -6.75
C ASN A 3 -4.76 5.94 -7.56
N PRO A 4 -4.50 6.54 -8.74
CA PRO A 4 -3.27 6.35 -9.51
C PRO A 4 -1.98 6.44 -8.68
N ALA A 5 -1.93 7.32 -7.68
CA ALA A 5 -0.79 7.47 -6.77
C ALA A 5 -0.46 6.19 -5.97
N PHE A 6 -1.47 5.38 -5.65
CA PHE A 6 -1.28 4.12 -4.95
C PHE A 6 -0.49 3.11 -5.79
N TRP A 7 -0.77 3.03 -7.09
CA TRP A 7 -0.08 2.11 -7.99
C TRP A 7 1.37 2.51 -8.21
N VAL A 8 1.66 3.81 -8.24
CA VAL A 8 3.04 4.33 -8.35
C VAL A 8 3.85 3.97 -7.11
N ALA A 9 3.32 4.25 -5.91
CA ALA A 9 3.97 3.88 -4.65
C ALA A 9 4.19 2.35 -4.56
N LYS A 10 3.20 1.56 -4.99
CA LYS A 10 3.28 0.10 -4.97
C LYS A 10 4.37 -0.43 -5.91
N MET A 11 4.46 0.09 -7.14
CA MET A 11 5.51 -0.32 -8.08
C MET A 11 6.91 0.09 -7.60
N GLY A 12 7.06 1.28 -7.00
CA GLY A 12 8.32 1.69 -6.36
C GLY A 12 8.72 0.75 -5.22
N LEU A 13 7.77 0.39 -4.36
CA LEU A 13 8.00 -0.55 -3.27
C LEU A 13 8.35 -1.96 -3.77
N ASP A 14 7.65 -2.47 -4.79
CA ASP A 14 7.95 -3.77 -5.41
C ASP A 14 9.37 -3.76 -6.02
N LYS A 15 9.83 -2.63 -6.56
CA LYS A 15 11.20 -2.49 -7.08
C LYS A 15 12.24 -2.61 -5.95
N ILE A 16 12.01 -1.90 -4.84
CA ILE A 16 12.95 -1.81 -3.71
C ILE A 16 12.93 -3.10 -2.89
N ALA A 17 11.74 -3.63 -2.59
CA ALA A 17 11.55 -4.78 -1.70
C ALA A 17 11.79 -6.13 -2.39
N CYS A 18 11.38 -6.27 -3.66
CA CYS A 18 11.47 -7.53 -4.40
C CYS A 18 12.58 -7.54 -5.46
N GLY A 19 13.13 -6.36 -5.83
CA GLY A 19 14.19 -6.24 -6.83
C GLY A 19 13.72 -6.32 -8.29
N TRP A 20 12.42 -6.47 -8.54
CA TRP A 20 11.88 -6.81 -9.86
C TRP A 20 12.33 -5.87 -10.97
N SER A 21 12.64 -6.40 -12.14
CA SER A 21 12.83 -5.59 -13.34
C SER A 21 11.48 -5.02 -13.82
N PRO A 22 11.46 -3.90 -14.56
CA PRO A 22 10.24 -3.37 -15.16
C PRO A 22 9.50 -4.39 -16.03
N GLU A 23 10.23 -5.30 -16.67
CA GLU A 23 9.71 -6.40 -17.48
C GLU A 23 9.03 -7.46 -16.58
N GLU A 24 9.64 -7.81 -15.44
CA GLU A 24 9.03 -8.68 -14.43
C GLU A 24 7.75 -8.07 -13.85
N MET A 25 7.73 -6.75 -13.65
CA MET A 25 6.54 -6.03 -13.21
C MET A 25 5.41 -6.05 -14.23
N GLN A 26 5.72 -6.05 -15.54
CA GLN A 26 4.71 -6.14 -16.58
C GLN A 26 3.95 -7.48 -16.53
N TYR A 27 4.62 -8.57 -16.16
CA TYR A 27 3.95 -9.85 -15.92
C TYR A 27 3.00 -9.81 -14.73
N GLN A 28 3.34 -9.05 -13.68
CA GLN A 28 2.51 -8.90 -12.47
C GLN A 28 1.37 -7.89 -12.65
N TYR A 29 1.56 -6.91 -13.55
CA TYR A 29 0.59 -5.87 -13.88
C TYR A 29 0.30 -5.84 -15.39
N PRO A 30 -0.40 -6.87 -15.95
CA PRO A 30 -0.59 -6.99 -17.40
C PRO A 30 -1.35 -5.84 -18.06
N PHE A 31 -2.07 -5.05 -17.26
CA PHE A 31 -2.83 -3.89 -17.69
C PHE A 31 -2.01 -2.60 -17.78
N LEU A 32 -0.75 -2.62 -17.34
CA LEU A 32 0.20 -1.52 -17.49
C LEU A 32 1.14 -1.79 -18.66
N THR A 33 1.36 -0.78 -19.48
CA THR A 33 2.40 -0.85 -20.50
C THR A 33 3.77 -0.67 -19.86
N LEU A 34 4.81 -1.21 -20.49
CA LEU A 34 6.17 -1.06 -20.01
C LEU A 34 6.57 0.43 -19.87
N GLY A 35 6.13 1.28 -20.80
CA GLY A 35 6.32 2.73 -20.72
C GLY A 35 5.63 3.38 -19.51
N GLN A 36 4.42 2.93 -19.15
CA GLN A 36 3.74 3.40 -17.94
C GLN A 36 4.46 2.96 -16.66
N ILE A 37 5.02 1.74 -16.64
CA ILE A 37 5.84 1.25 -15.53
C ILE A 37 7.11 2.10 -15.38
N TYR A 38 7.84 2.33 -16.47
CA TYR A 38 9.03 3.19 -16.45
C TYR A 38 8.70 4.63 -16.01
N ALA A 39 7.61 5.22 -16.50
CA ALA A 39 7.18 6.55 -16.10
C ALA A 39 6.79 6.61 -14.61
N ALA A 40 6.10 5.59 -14.10
CA ALA A 40 5.75 5.49 -12.68
C ALA A 40 7.00 5.37 -11.79
N LEU A 41 7.98 4.54 -12.17
CA LEU A 41 9.23 4.39 -11.42
C LEU A 41 10.04 5.70 -11.42
N ALA A 42 10.11 6.39 -12.55
CA ALA A 42 10.79 7.69 -12.65
C ALA A 42 10.09 8.75 -11.78
N TYR A 43 8.75 8.78 -11.79
CA TYR A 43 7.99 9.67 -10.91
C TYR A 43 8.23 9.32 -9.44
N PHE A 44 8.18 8.04 -9.07
CA PHE A 44 8.43 7.59 -7.71
C PHE A 44 9.80 8.04 -7.21
N ALA A 45 10.87 7.83 -7.98
CA ALA A 45 12.22 8.23 -7.61
C ALA A 45 12.36 9.75 -7.34
N ASN A 46 11.57 10.58 -8.03
CA ASN A 46 11.55 12.03 -7.82
C ASN A 46 10.67 12.48 -6.64
N HIS A 47 9.82 11.58 -6.12
CA HIS A 47 8.79 11.88 -5.12
C HIS A 47 8.83 10.93 -3.91
N GLU A 48 9.94 10.20 -3.68
CA GLU A 48 10.02 9.17 -2.63
C GLU A 48 9.62 9.70 -1.24
N ALA A 49 10.07 10.91 -0.88
CA ALA A 49 9.75 11.54 0.40
C ALA A 49 8.24 11.80 0.58
N GLU A 50 7.56 12.23 -0.48
CA GLU A 50 6.10 12.46 -0.46
C GLU A 50 5.34 11.15 -0.23
N PHE A 51 5.79 10.07 -0.88
CA PHE A 51 5.19 8.74 -0.70
C PHE A 51 5.46 8.17 0.68
N GLU A 52 6.65 8.34 1.24
CA GLU A 52 6.99 7.91 2.60
C GLU A 52 6.09 8.62 3.63
N GLU A 53 5.93 9.94 3.52
CA GLU A 53 5.04 10.71 4.39
C GLU A 53 3.58 10.23 4.28
N GLU A 54 3.12 9.96 3.07
CA GLU A 54 1.77 9.46 2.81
C GLU A 54 1.56 8.07 3.42
N ILE A 55 2.52 7.16 3.29
CA ILE A 55 2.49 5.81 3.88
C ILE A 55 2.43 5.92 5.40
N VAL A 56 3.31 6.72 6.01
CA VAL A 56 3.32 6.94 7.47
C VAL A 56 1.99 7.53 7.94
N ARG A 57 1.41 8.47 7.20
CA ARG A 57 0.09 9.05 7.49
C ARG A 57 -1.00 7.99 7.46
N GLN A 58 -1.05 7.17 6.42
CA GLN A 58 -2.03 6.09 6.30
C GLN A 58 -1.89 5.05 7.40
N LEU A 59 -0.65 4.65 7.75
CA LEU A 59 -0.39 3.72 8.86
C LEU A 59 -0.93 4.26 10.19
N ARG A 60 -0.71 5.56 10.48
CA ARG A 60 -1.25 6.19 11.69
C ARG A 60 -2.77 6.17 11.73
N GLU A 61 -3.43 6.41 10.59
CA GLU A 61 -4.90 6.36 10.52
C GLU A 61 -5.43 4.93 10.68
N ILE A 62 -4.77 3.93 10.10
CA ILE A 62 -5.08 2.51 10.30
C ILE A 62 -4.94 2.14 11.79
N ASP A 63 -3.88 2.57 12.47
CA ASP A 63 -3.68 2.31 13.89
C ASP A 63 -4.74 2.96 14.77
N LYS A 64 -5.12 4.21 14.48
CA LYS A 64 -6.23 4.88 15.17
C LYS A 64 -7.54 4.12 14.95
N ALA A 65 -7.84 3.71 13.72
CA ALA A 65 -9.03 2.93 13.40
C ALA A 65 -9.03 1.58 14.12
N ARG A 66 -7.90 0.84 14.11
CA ARG A 66 -7.73 -0.43 14.83
C ARG A 66 -7.99 -0.28 16.33
N LYS A 67 -7.44 0.76 16.97
CA LYS A 67 -7.67 1.04 18.40
C LYS A 67 -9.14 1.30 18.72
N LYS A 68 -9.88 1.99 17.84
CA LYS A 68 -11.33 2.18 17.99
C LYS A 68 -12.09 0.85 17.87
N THR A 69 -11.75 0.02 16.88
CA THR A 69 -12.43 -1.27 16.64
C THR A 69 -12.11 -2.32 17.71
N LEU A 70 -10.90 -2.29 18.29
CA LEU A 70 -10.49 -3.14 19.41
C LEU A 70 -11.36 -2.93 20.66
N ASN A 71 -11.86 -1.70 20.85
CA ASN A 71 -12.69 -1.34 21.98
C ASN A 71 -14.21 -1.52 21.74
N SER A 72 -14.61 -2.12 20.61
CA SER A 72 -16.03 -2.24 20.28
C SER A 72 -16.78 -3.18 21.25
N PRO A 73 -18.04 -2.85 21.63
CA PRO A 73 -18.85 -3.69 22.53
C PRO A 73 -19.06 -5.11 21.99
N ILE A 74 -19.20 -5.25 20.66
CA ILE A 74 -19.38 -6.54 19.99
C ILE A 74 -18.12 -7.39 20.13
N ARG A 75 -16.93 -6.81 19.92
CA ARG A 75 -15.66 -7.54 20.08
C ARG A 75 -15.44 -7.99 21.52
N LYS A 76 -15.77 -7.15 22.51
CA LYS A 76 -15.73 -7.53 23.94
C LYS A 76 -16.67 -8.71 24.24
N ARG A 77 -17.90 -8.68 23.70
CA ARG A 77 -18.87 -9.78 23.85
C ARG A 77 -18.41 -11.08 23.18
N LEU A 78 -17.81 -11.01 22.00
CA LEU A 78 -17.28 -12.17 21.29
C LEU A 78 -16.09 -12.79 22.04
N LYS A 79 -15.17 -11.96 22.57
CA LYS A 79 -14.04 -12.41 23.39
C LYS A 79 -14.51 -13.07 24.70
N ALA A 80 -15.50 -12.49 25.38
CA ALA A 80 -16.09 -13.07 26.59
C ALA A 80 -16.77 -14.43 26.35
N LYS A 81 -17.19 -14.69 25.11
CA LYS A 81 -17.78 -15.97 24.68
C LYS A 81 -16.75 -16.96 24.11
N GLY A 82 -15.46 -16.61 24.07
CA GLY A 82 -14.39 -17.47 23.53
C GLY A 82 -14.45 -17.68 22.01
N LEU A 83 -15.16 -16.82 21.28
CA LEU A 83 -15.33 -16.94 19.82
C LEU A 83 -14.19 -16.25 19.03
N ILE A 84 -13.43 -15.37 19.69
CA ILE A 84 -12.23 -14.66 19.18
C ILE A 84 -11.27 -14.33 20.34
#